data_AF-A0A7J3BNQ2-F1
#
_entry.id   AF-A0A7J3BNQ2-F1
#
_cell.length_a   1.000
_cell.length_b   1.000
_cell.length_c   1.000
_cell.angle_alpha   90.00
_cell.angle_beta   90.00
_cell.angle_gamma   90.00
#
_symmetry.space_group_name_H-M   'P 1'
#
loop_
_entity.id
_entity.type
_entity.pdbx_description
1 polymer ?
#
loop_
_entity_poly.entity_id
_entity_poly.type
_entity_poly.pdbx_seq_one_letter_code
_entity_poly.pdbx_strand_id
1 'polypeptide(L)'
;KKLAEMREKIILDTHCSINTPSGYYPGLPFEFLKNLKIDKLVYITAPADQIYVRRNSDPTRKRDAQTLDTIMEHDNINKSFLAAYSAFTGAPAVIIINAQGKLNEAVARLQSFL
;
A
#
# COMPACT_ATOMS: atom_id res chain seq x y z
N LYS A 1 -16.86 -13.97 -11.59
CA LYS A 1 -17.70 -13.01 -10.84
C LYS A 1 -16.93 -11.70 -10.76
N LYS A 2 -17.55 -10.55 -11.05
CA LYS A 2 -16.87 -9.27 -10.87
C LYS A 2 -16.75 -8.99 -9.37
N LEU A 3 -15.63 -8.42 -8.92
CA LEU A 3 -15.42 -8.05 -7.50
C LEU A 3 -16.58 -7.18 -6.97
N ALA A 4 -17.13 -6.31 -7.82
CA ALA A 4 -18.26 -5.42 -7.50
C ALA A 4 -19.58 -6.14 -7.18
N GLU A 5 -19.74 -7.42 -7.52
CA GLU A 5 -20.99 -8.17 -7.34
C GLU A 5 -20.99 -9.04 -6.07
N MET A 6 -19.86 -9.11 -5.37
CA MET A 6 -19.70 -9.92 -4.17
C MET A 6 -20.25 -9.19 -2.95
N ARG A 7 -21.04 -9.89 -2.13
CA ARG A 7 -21.69 -9.34 -0.92
C ARG A 7 -20.90 -9.58 0.37
N GLU A 8 -19.71 -10.15 0.26
CA GLU A 8 -18.82 -10.47 1.38
C GLU A 8 -17.81 -9.34 1.60
N LYS A 9 -17.20 -9.29 2.79
CA LYS A 9 -16.05 -8.41 3.04
C LYS A 9 -14.88 -8.90 2.18
N ILE A 10 -14.39 -8.03 1.29
CA ILE A 10 -13.23 -8.33 0.43
C ILE A 10 -12.06 -7.48 0.87
N ILE A 11 -10.91 -8.13 1.04
CA ILE A 11 -9.62 -7.45 1.14
C ILE A 11 -8.94 -7.59 -0.22
N LEU A 12 -8.70 -6.46 -0.87
CA LEU A 12 -7.91 -6.40 -2.10
C LEU A 12 -6.47 -6.03 -1.72
N ASP A 13 -5.55 -6.98 -1.86
CA ASP A 13 -4.12 -6.70 -1.73
C ASP A 13 -3.57 -6.20 -3.07
N THR A 14 -3.09 -4.96 -3.08
CA THR A 14 -2.55 -4.28 -4.26
C THR A 14 -1.58 -3.18 -3.83
N HIS A 15 -0.88 -2.60 -4.80
CA HIS A 15 0.03 -1.50 -4.57
C HIS A 15 -0.68 -0.14 -4.70
N CYS A 16 -0.25 0.87 -3.94
CA CYS A 16 -0.68 2.25 -4.20
C CYS A 16 -0.08 2.76 -5.52
N SER A 17 1.19 2.48 -5.74
CA SER A 17 1.88 2.69 -7.01
C SER A 17 2.86 1.57 -7.32
N ILE A 18 3.17 1.40 -8.61
CA ILE A 18 4.19 0.50 -9.11
C ILE A 18 5.30 1.37 -9.67
N ASN A 19 6.50 1.28 -9.09
CA ASN A 19 7.69 1.94 -9.61
C ASN A 19 8.22 1.16 -10.82
N THR A 20 8.39 1.86 -11.94
CA THR A 20 8.87 1.31 -13.21
C THR A 20 9.91 2.27 -13.83
N PRO A 21 10.68 1.84 -14.84
CA PRO A 21 11.63 2.72 -15.51
C PRO A 21 11.02 3.98 -16.14
N SER A 22 9.73 3.97 -16.50
CA SER A 22 9.01 5.14 -17.05
C SER A 22 8.31 5.99 -16.00
N GLY A 23 8.42 5.64 -14.71
CA GLY A 23 7.83 6.38 -13.58
C GLY A 23 6.90 5.53 -12.71
N TYR A 24 6.13 6.21 -11.85
CA TYR A 24 5.21 5.58 -10.91
C TYR A 24 3.82 5.46 -11.52
N TYR A 25 3.39 4.23 -11.79
CA TYR A 25 2.02 3.96 -12.25
C TYR A 25 1.09 3.80 -11.07
N PRO A 26 -0.16 4.33 -11.13
CA PRO A 26 -1.15 4.09 -10.09
C PRO A 26 -1.53 2.61 -10.07
N GLY A 27 -1.43 1.96 -8.91
CA GLY A 27 -1.84 0.57 -8.77
C GLY A 27 -3.37 0.39 -8.78
N LEU A 28 -4.13 1.49 -8.61
CA LEU A 28 -5.58 1.56 -8.79
C LEU A 28 -5.90 2.71 -9.75
N PRO A 29 -5.96 2.45 -11.08
CA PRO A 29 -6.37 3.47 -12.03
C PRO A 29 -7.79 3.97 -11.76
N PHE A 30 -8.06 5.24 -12.06
CA PHE A 30 -9.35 5.87 -11.76
C PHE A 30 -10.56 5.14 -12.35
N GLU A 31 -10.43 4.56 -13.54
CA GLU A 31 -11.51 3.77 -14.15
C GLU A 31 -11.88 2.53 -13.33
N PHE A 32 -10.95 1.96 -12.57
CA PHE A 32 -11.26 0.89 -11.61
C PHE A 32 -11.94 1.45 -10.36
N LEU A 33 -11.42 2.55 -9.81
CA LEU A 33 -11.97 3.17 -8.59
C LEU A 33 -13.43 3.60 -8.76
N LYS A 34 -13.82 4.10 -9.94
CA LYS A 34 -15.21 4.50 -10.23
C LYS A 34 -16.21 3.36 -10.13
N ASN A 35 -15.78 2.13 -10.40
CA ASN A 35 -16.64 0.96 -10.49
C ASN A 35 -16.62 0.10 -9.21
N LEU A 36 -15.79 0.46 -8.23
CA LEU A 36 -15.61 -0.28 -6.99
C LEU A 36 -16.16 0.54 -5.82
N LYS A 37 -17.04 -0.06 -5.03
CA LYS A 37 -17.38 0.48 -3.72
C LYS A 37 -16.22 0.18 -2.77
N ILE A 38 -15.46 1.21 -2.42
CA ILE A 38 -14.36 1.11 -1.45
C ILE A 38 -14.87 1.66 -0.12
N ASP A 39 -14.91 0.81 0.90
CA ASP A 39 -15.32 1.24 2.25
C ASP A 39 -14.13 1.79 3.05
N LYS A 40 -12.92 1.27 2.81
CA LYS A 40 -11.71 1.55 3.60
C LYS A 40 -10.45 1.40 2.74
N LEU A 41 -9.49 2.30 2.93
CA LEU A 41 -8.17 2.25 2.29
C LEU A 41 -7.09 2.07 3.35
N VAL A 42 -6.17 1.13 3.13
CA VAL A 42 -5.08 0.82 4.06
C VAL A 42 -3.75 0.86 3.33
N TYR A 43 -2.78 1.60 3.87
CA TYR A 43 -1.40 1.53 3.43
C TYR A 43 -0.50 1.06 4.57
N ILE A 44 0.16 -0.08 4.36
CA ILE A 44 1.11 -0.65 5.32
C ILE A 44 2.52 -0.27 4.90
N THR A 45 3.25 0.40 5.78
CA THR A 45 4.64 0.80 5.56
C THR A 45 5.51 0.57 6.79
N ALA A 46 6.79 0.88 6.72
CA ALA A 46 7.74 0.81 7.81
C ALA A 46 8.83 1.89 7.63
N PRO A 47 9.64 2.20 8.65
CA PRO A 47 10.80 3.06 8.48
C PRO A 47 11.70 2.60 7.32
N ALA A 48 12.22 3.53 6.52
CA ALA A 48 12.90 3.23 5.26
C ALA A 48 14.16 2.37 5.45
N ASP A 49 14.89 2.58 6.55
CA ASP A 49 16.02 1.77 6.99
C ASP A 49 15.62 0.31 7.23
N GLN A 50 14.49 0.09 7.89
CA GLN A 50 13.97 -1.25 8.16
C GLN A 50 13.46 -1.91 6.88
N ILE A 51 12.82 -1.16 5.99
CA ILE A 51 12.44 -1.65 4.67
C ILE A 51 13.70 -2.10 3.92
N TYR A 52 14.72 -1.25 3.85
CA TYR A 52 15.99 -1.53 3.18
C TYR A 52 16.64 -2.82 3.69
N VAL A 53 16.78 -2.97 5.00
CA VAL A 53 17.31 -4.19 5.63
C VAL A 53 16.48 -5.41 5.23
N ARG A 54 15.15 -5.35 5.36
CA ARG A 54 14.24 -6.45 4.97
C ARG A 54 14.38 -6.81 3.49
N ARG A 55 14.57 -5.84 2.60
CA ARG A 55 14.72 -6.09 1.15
C ARG A 55 16.03 -6.81 0.85
N ASN A 56 17.12 -6.39 1.48
CA ASN A 56 18.44 -6.98 1.27
C ASN A 56 18.59 -8.37 1.91
N SER A 57 17.83 -8.64 2.97
CA SER A 57 17.81 -9.95 3.63
C SER A 57 16.82 -10.96 3.03
N ASP A 58 16.02 -10.60 2.03
CA ASP A 58 15.03 -11.47 1.39
C ASP A 58 15.62 -12.17 0.15
N PRO A 59 15.99 -13.47 0.24
CA PRO A 59 16.61 -14.18 -0.89
C PRO A 59 15.61 -14.60 -1.98
N THR A 60 14.31 -14.49 -1.70
CA THR A 60 13.27 -15.03 -2.61
C THR A 60 12.91 -14.08 -3.74
N ARG A 61 13.39 -12.83 -3.69
CA ARG A 61 13.01 -11.79 -4.65
C ARG A 61 14.25 -11.08 -5.19
N LYS A 62 14.40 -11.10 -6.51
CA LYS A 62 15.40 -10.29 -7.20
C LYS A 62 14.83 -8.88 -7.39
N ARG A 63 15.42 -7.90 -6.71
CA ARG A 63 15.04 -6.49 -6.82
C ARG A 63 16.20 -5.69 -7.39
N ASP A 64 15.86 -4.64 -8.13
CA ASP A 64 16.86 -3.65 -8.53
C ASP A 64 17.50 -3.04 -7.28
N ALA A 65 18.74 -2.58 -7.42
CA ALA A 65 19.43 -1.90 -6.33
C ALA A 65 18.63 -0.66 -5.91
N GLN A 66 18.21 -0.64 -4.65
CA GLN A 66 17.44 0.46 -4.07
C GLN A 66 18.27 1.13 -2.98
N THR A 67 18.33 2.46 -3.00
CA THR A 67 18.89 3.26 -1.91
C THR A 67 17.82 3.61 -0.88
N LEU A 68 18.22 4.05 0.31
CA LEU A 68 17.28 4.57 1.30
C LEU A 68 16.42 5.70 0.73
N ASP A 69 17.03 6.61 -0.04
CA ASP A 69 16.33 7.73 -0.66
C ASP A 69 15.25 7.25 -1.64
N THR A 70 15.55 6.27 -2.49
CA THR A 70 14.54 5.72 -3.42
C THR A 70 13.39 5.02 -2.69
N ILE A 71 13.65 4.42 -1.53
CA ILE A 71 12.61 3.80 -0.69
C ILE A 71 11.74 4.90 -0.07
N MET A 72 12.34 5.96 0.46
CA MET A 72 11.63 7.10 1.03
C MET A 72 10.79 7.83 -0.01
N GLU A 73 11.34 8.06 -1.20
CA GLU A 73 10.63 8.67 -2.32
C GLU A 73 9.39 7.85 -2.69
N HIS A 74 9.56 6.54 -2.90
CA HIS A 74 8.46 5.66 -3.25
C HIS A 74 7.40 5.57 -2.14
N ASP A 75 7.80 5.57 -0.87
CA ASP A 75 6.88 5.63 0.27
C ASP A 75 6.05 6.94 0.28
N ASN A 76 6.68 8.08 0.00
CA ASN A 76 5.98 9.37 -0.09
C ASN A 76 5.02 9.43 -1.28
N ILE A 77 5.39 8.85 -2.41
CA ILE A 77 4.52 8.74 -3.58
C ILE A 77 3.31 7.85 -3.27
N ASN A 78 3.52 6.72 -2.59
CA ASN A 78 2.43 5.85 -2.17
C ASN A 78 1.46 6.55 -1.21
N LYS A 79 1.96 7.34 -0.24
CA LYS A 79 1.10 8.16 0.64
C LYS A 79 0.29 9.18 -0.16
N SER A 80 0.89 9.76 -1.19
CA SER A 80 0.21 10.72 -2.07
C SER A 80 -0.90 10.07 -2.88
N PHE A 81 -0.65 8.89 -3.46
CA PHE A 81 -1.68 8.11 -4.14
C PHE A 81 -2.79 7.67 -3.19
N LEU A 82 -2.46 7.21 -1.97
CA LEU A 82 -3.44 6.86 -0.96
C LEU A 82 -4.38 8.03 -0.64
N ALA A 83 -3.82 9.23 -0.44
CA ALA A 83 -4.60 10.44 -0.21
C ALA A 83 -5.50 10.76 -1.41
N ALA A 84 -4.99 10.64 -2.64
CA ALA A 84 -5.78 10.83 -3.85
C ALA A 84 -6.92 9.81 -3.99
N TYR A 85 -6.67 8.53 -3.69
CA TYR A 85 -7.69 7.49 -3.69
C TYR A 85 -8.77 7.76 -2.65
N SER A 86 -8.39 8.21 -1.45
CA SER A 86 -9.34 8.61 -0.40
C SER A 86 -10.20 9.80 -0.85
N ALA A 87 -9.58 10.84 -1.40
CA ALA A 87 -10.28 12.02 -1.91
C ALA A 87 -11.27 11.65 -3.04
N PHE A 88 -10.90 10.74 -3.93
CA PHE A 88 -11.72 10.33 -5.06
C PHE A 88 -12.88 9.41 -4.66
N THR A 89 -12.64 8.48 -3.75
CA THR A 89 -13.64 7.46 -3.36
C THR A 89 -14.52 7.89 -2.19
N GLY A 90 -14.09 8.91 -1.43
CA GLY A 90 -14.69 9.28 -0.15
C GLY A 90 -14.39 8.30 0.99
N ALA A 91 -13.63 7.23 0.73
CA ALA A 91 -13.28 6.23 1.75
C ALA A 91 -12.19 6.78 2.69
N PRO A 92 -12.28 6.51 4.00
CA PRO A 92 -11.19 6.83 4.92
C PRO A 92 -9.93 6.04 4.58
N ALA A 93 -8.79 6.71 4.59
CA ALA A 93 -7.47 6.11 4.46
C ALA A 93 -6.74 6.06 5.80
N VAL A 94 -6.06 4.95 6.07
CA VAL A 94 -5.16 4.80 7.22
C VAL A 94 -3.78 4.35 6.77
N ILE A 95 -2.75 4.91 7.41
CA ILE A 95 -1.37 4.45 7.29
C ILE A 95 -1.05 3.63 8.55
N ILE A 96 -0.53 2.41 8.37
CA ILE A 96 -0.16 1.50 9.45
C ILE A 96 1.34 1.23 9.36
N ILE A 97 2.05 1.46 10.47
CA ILE A 97 3.49 1.28 10.56
C ILE A 97 3.80 -0.12 11.11
N ASN A 98 4.37 -0.98 10.28
CA ASN A 98 4.86 -2.31 10.66
C ASN A 98 6.36 -2.27 10.96
N ALA A 99 6.71 -1.62 12.07
CA ALA A 99 8.09 -1.52 12.55
C ALA A 99 8.65 -2.88 12.99
N GLN A 100 9.98 -2.98 13.04
CA GLN A 100 10.69 -4.19 13.43
C GLN A 100 10.32 -4.61 14.86
N GLY A 101 9.95 -5.89 15.02
CA GLY A 101 9.50 -6.44 16.31
C GLY A 101 8.11 -5.96 16.76
N LYS A 102 7.38 -5.20 15.93
CA LYS A 102 6.11 -4.55 16.28
C LYS A 102 4.92 -5.09 15.46
N LEU A 103 5.03 -6.33 14.97
CA LEU A 103 4.00 -6.96 14.14
C LEU A 103 2.63 -6.99 14.84
N ASN A 104 2.59 -7.36 16.12
CA ASN A 104 1.34 -7.46 16.87
C ASN A 104 0.60 -6.10 16.96
N GLU A 105 1.34 -5.00 17.07
CA GLU A 105 0.76 -3.65 17.11
C GLU A 105 0.18 -3.28 15.74
N ALA A 106 0.88 -3.59 14.64
CA ALA A 106 0.39 -3.37 13.28
C ALA A 106 -0.88 -4.20 12.98
N VAL A 107 -0.90 -5.47 13.43
CA VAL A 107 -2.06 -6.37 13.30
C VAL A 107 -3.24 -5.84 14.10
N ALA A 108 -3.04 -5.46 15.36
CA ALA A 108 -4.10 -4.90 16.20
C ALA A 108 -4.67 -3.61 15.59
N ARG A 109 -3.80 -2.75 15.04
CA ARG A 109 -4.23 -1.53 14.35
C ARG A 109 -5.06 -1.85 13.10
N LEU A 110 -4.64 -2.81 12.28
CA LEU A 110 -5.39 -3.24 11.11
C LEU A 110 -6.77 -3.80 11.51
N GLN A 111 -6.82 -4.71 12.48
CA GLN A 111 -8.06 -5.28 12.98
C GLN A 111 -9.03 -4.24 13.53
N SER A 112 -8.52 -3.22 14.23
CA SER A 112 -9.36 -2.12 14.75
C SER A 112 -9.95 -1.25 13.64
N PHE A 113 -9.30 -1.23 12.47
CA PHE A 113 -9.72 -0.40 11.36
C PHE A 113 -10.65 -1.12 10.39
N LEU A 114 -10.49 -2.43 10.17
CA LEU A 114 -11.33 -3.25 9.27
C LEU A 114 -12.77 -3.42 9.78
#